data_AF-A0A1F7YH25-F1
#
_entry.id   AF-A0A1F7YH25-F1
#
_cell.length_a   1.000
_cell.length_b   1.000
_cell.length_c   1.000
_cell.angle_alpha   90.00
_cell.angle_beta   90.00
_cell.angle_gamma   90.00
#
_symmetry.space_group_name_H-M   'P 1'
#
loop_
_entity.id
_entity.type
_entity.pdbx_description
1 polymer ?
#
loop_
_entity_poly.entity_id
_entity_poly.type
_entity_poly.pdbx_seq_one_letter_code
_entity_poly.pdbx_strand_id
1 'polypeptide(L)'
;MSKIFYDHLVDLEKTEKEIRKIAKTSEEREELWQLVDELLHHKVVGCILDNLPSKHHKNFLTRLDESPYDEAILDYLNEKIEDDIRVLIKKQINDFESEFLGLIYPKQREY
;
A
#
# COMPACT_ATOMS: atom_id res chain seq x y z
N MET A 1 7.89 3.43 -7.01
CA MET A 1 6.95 4.53 -6.73
C MET A 1 6.53 5.22 -8.01
N SER A 2 5.63 4.58 -8.75
CA SER A 2 4.74 5.36 -9.62
C SER A 2 3.90 6.26 -8.70
N LYS A 3 3.72 7.54 -9.03
CA LYS A 3 2.82 8.39 -8.26
C LYS A 3 1.41 7.78 -8.33
N ILE A 4 0.86 7.43 -7.18
CA ILE A 4 -0.49 6.88 -7.04
C ILE A 4 -1.32 7.75 -6.12
N PHE A 5 -2.64 7.62 -6.20
CA PHE A 5 -3.59 8.48 -5.50
C PHE A 5 -3.43 8.44 -3.97
N TYR A 6 -2.89 7.35 -3.42
CA TYR A 6 -2.65 7.18 -1.98
C TYR A 6 -1.17 7.35 -1.58
N ASP A 7 -0.29 7.79 -2.48
CA ASP A 7 1.14 8.00 -2.20
C ASP A 7 1.35 8.90 -0.96
N HIS A 8 0.53 9.94 -0.82
CA HIS A 8 0.53 10.85 0.34
C HIS A 8 0.07 10.21 1.67
N LEU A 9 -0.57 9.04 1.62
CA LEU A 9 -0.98 8.26 2.79
C LEU A 9 0.05 7.20 3.17
N VAL A 10 1.00 6.89 2.28
CA VAL A 10 2.04 5.89 2.48
C VAL A 10 3.14 6.49 3.37
N ASP A 11 3.11 6.14 4.64
CA ASP A 11 4.19 6.44 5.59
C ASP A 11 5.01 5.16 5.85
N LEU A 12 5.97 4.89 4.97
CA LEU A 12 6.86 3.72 5.07
C LEU A 12 8.25 4.09 5.58
N GLU A 13 8.37 5.19 6.32
CA GLU A 13 9.64 5.68 6.86
C GLU A 13 10.41 4.61 7.66
N LYS A 14 9.71 3.76 8.43
CA LYS A 14 10.40 2.70 9.19
C LYS A 14 10.87 1.59 8.26
N THR A 15 10.03 1.18 7.32
CA THR A 15 10.38 0.16 6.31
C THR A 15 11.60 0.59 5.50
N GLU A 16 11.66 1.85 5.05
CA GLU A 16 12.84 2.38 4.36
C GLU A 16 14.10 2.32 5.23
N LYS A 17 13.99 2.73 6.51
CA LYS A 17 15.10 2.65 7.47
C LYS A 17 15.58 1.21 7.65
N GLU A 18 14.69 0.24 7.74
CA GLU A 18 15.06 -1.17 7.91
C GLU A 18 15.64 -1.77 6.62
N ILE A 19 15.04 -1.49 5.46
CA ILE A 19 15.58 -1.89 4.15
C ILE A 19 17.01 -1.36 3.99
N ARG A 20 17.25 -0.10 4.38
CA ARG A 20 18.59 0.50 4.33
C ARG A 20 19.59 -0.19 5.25
N LYS A 21 19.15 -0.75 6.39
CA LYS A 21 20.01 -1.50 7.32
C LYS A 21 20.37 -2.89 6.79
N ILE A 22 19.42 -3.59 6.17
CA ILE A 22 19.64 -4.96 5.67
C ILE A 22 20.35 -4.96 4.31
N ALA A 23 19.98 -4.05 3.41
CA ALA A 23 20.46 -4.03 2.05
C ALA A 23 21.78 -3.25 1.97
N LYS A 24 22.81 -3.94 1.47
CA LYS A 24 24.19 -3.46 1.44
C LYS A 24 24.46 -2.64 0.19
N THR A 25 23.79 -2.97 -0.90
CA THR A 25 23.91 -2.26 -2.18
C THR A 25 22.66 -1.44 -2.47
N SER A 26 22.79 -0.46 -3.37
CA SER A 26 21.64 0.31 -3.86
C SER A 26 20.69 -0.56 -4.69
N GLU A 27 21.21 -1.57 -5.38
CA GLU A 27 20.42 -2.51 -6.18
C GLU A 27 19.51 -3.37 -5.30
N GLU A 28 20.05 -3.98 -4.23
CA GLU A 28 19.24 -4.74 -3.26
C GLU A 28 18.15 -3.88 -2.61
N ARG A 29 18.47 -2.60 -2.33
CA ARG A 29 17.47 -1.65 -1.79
C ARG A 29 16.35 -1.41 -2.77
N GLU A 30 16.69 -1.20 -4.03
CA GLU A 30 15.73 -0.94 -5.09
C GLU A 30 14.83 -2.17 -5.32
N GLU A 31 15.41 -3.38 -5.36
CA GLU A 31 14.64 -4.63 -5.48
C GLU A 31 13.68 -4.85 -4.30
N LEU A 32 14.15 -4.68 -3.07
CA LEU A 32 13.29 -4.79 -1.88
C LEU A 32 12.21 -3.71 -1.86
N TRP A 33 12.55 -2.50 -2.30
CA TRP A 33 11.59 -1.41 -2.39
C TRP A 33 10.53 -1.66 -3.47
N GLN A 34 10.90 -2.23 -4.62
CA GLN A 34 9.95 -2.64 -5.65
C GLN A 34 9.00 -3.71 -5.13
N LEU A 35 9.51 -4.72 -4.41
CA LEU A 35 8.67 -5.75 -3.79
C LEU A 35 7.67 -5.15 -2.80
N VAL A 36 8.12 -4.21 -1.97
CA VAL A 36 7.24 -3.48 -1.04
C VAL A 36 6.16 -2.71 -1.79
N ASP A 37 6.53 -1.96 -2.83
CA ASP A 37 5.61 -1.17 -3.66
C ASP A 37 4.54 -2.06 -4.30
N GLU A 38 4.93 -3.19 -4.90
CA GLU A 38 4.01 -4.15 -5.54
C GLU A 38 3.06 -4.81 -4.53
N LEU A 39 3.60 -5.30 -3.40
CA LEU A 39 2.80 -5.93 -2.37
C LEU A 39 1.82 -4.96 -1.73
N LEU A 40 2.27 -3.73 -1.45
CA LEU A 40 1.44 -2.67 -0.91
C LEU A 40 0.31 -2.32 -1.87
N HIS A 41 0.63 -2.14 -3.15
CA HIS A 41 -0.36 -1.84 -4.18
C HIS A 41 -1.43 -2.92 -4.25
N HIS A 42 -1.02 -4.18 -4.29
CA HIS A 42 -1.96 -5.29 -4.32
C HIS A 42 -2.85 -5.34 -3.06
N LYS A 43 -2.27 -5.13 -1.86
CA LYS A 43 -3.04 -5.10 -0.59
C LYS A 43 -4.03 -3.94 -0.56
N VAL A 44 -3.62 -2.74 -0.97
CA VAL A 44 -4.48 -1.53 -0.98
C VAL A 44 -5.62 -1.69 -1.99
N VAL A 45 -5.31 -2.09 -3.23
CA VAL A 45 -6.33 -2.33 -4.25
C VAL A 45 -7.30 -3.43 -3.82
N GLY A 46 -6.78 -4.52 -3.23
CA GLY A 46 -7.61 -5.58 -2.67
C GLY A 46 -8.55 -5.08 -1.56
N CYS A 47 -8.03 -4.32 -0.60
CA CYS A 47 -8.82 -3.71 0.47
C CYS A 47 -9.94 -2.80 -0.06
N ILE A 48 -9.63 -1.99 -1.08
CA ILE A 48 -10.62 -1.13 -1.72
C ILE A 48 -11.70 -1.96 -2.41
N LEU A 49 -11.33 -2.97 -3.19
CA LEU A 49 -12.30 -3.83 -3.89
C LEU A 49 -13.17 -4.63 -2.91
N ASP A 50 -12.65 -5.01 -1.75
CA ASP A 50 -13.41 -5.73 -0.73
C ASP A 50 -14.51 -4.84 -0.10
N ASN A 51 -14.21 -3.56 0.10
CA ASN A 51 -15.14 -2.58 0.68
C ASN A 51 -16.03 -1.89 -0.36
N LEU A 52 -15.57 -1.81 -1.61
CA LEU A 52 -16.31 -1.19 -2.70
C LEU A 52 -17.37 -2.17 -3.23
N PRO A 53 -18.61 -1.74 -3.49
CA PRO A 53 -19.62 -2.60 -4.10
C PRO A 53 -19.18 -3.08 -5.50
N SER A 54 -19.43 -4.34 -5.85
CA SER A 54 -19.00 -4.94 -7.13
C SER A 54 -19.44 -4.18 -8.39
N LYS A 55 -20.58 -3.48 -8.31
CA LYS A 55 -21.09 -2.57 -9.37
C LYS A 55 -20.13 -1.41 -9.69
N HIS A 56 -19.28 -1.01 -8.75
CA HIS A 56 -18.33 0.09 -8.88
C HIS A 56 -16.89 -0.38 -9.13
N HIS A 57 -16.59 -1.67 -8.96
CA HIS A 57 -15.25 -2.25 -9.20
C HIS A 57 -14.71 -1.90 -10.57
N LYS A 58 -15.50 -2.11 -11.62
CA LYS A 58 -15.08 -1.82 -13.00
C LYS A 58 -14.77 -0.34 -13.20
N ASN A 59 -15.57 0.55 -12.62
CA ASN A 59 -15.36 2.00 -12.75
C ASN A 59 -14.09 2.44 -12.03
N PHE A 60 -13.87 1.91 -10.82
CA PHE A 60 -12.65 2.14 -10.05
C PHE A 60 -11.40 1.65 -10.80
N LEU A 61 -11.41 0.43 -11.32
CA LEU A 61 -10.28 -0.13 -12.07
C LEU A 61 -9.99 0.68 -13.34
N THR A 62 -11.03 1.11 -14.08
CA THR A 62 -10.84 1.98 -15.24
C THR A 62 -10.21 3.32 -14.86
N ARG A 63 -10.66 3.96 -13.77
CA ARG A 63 -10.05 5.22 -13.30
C ARG A 63 -8.60 5.03 -12.84
N LEU A 64 -8.32 3.92 -12.17
CA LEU A 64 -6.98 3.57 -11.71
C LEU A 64 -6.03 3.35 -12.89
N ASP A 65 -6.50 2.70 -13.96
CA ASP A 65 -5.73 2.47 -15.19
C ASP A 65 -5.52 3.75 -15.99
N GLU A 66 -6.56 4.59 -16.11
CA GLU A 66 -6.49 5.85 -16.86
C GLU A 66 -5.67 6.93 -16.15
N SER A 67 -5.77 7.04 -14.83
CA SER A 67 -5.10 8.08 -14.05
C SER A 67 -4.82 7.63 -12.61
N PRO A 68 -3.76 6.83 -12.38
CA PRO A 68 -3.49 6.22 -11.08
C PRO A 68 -3.17 7.22 -9.96
N TYR A 69 -2.76 8.44 -10.31
CA TYR A 69 -2.42 9.53 -9.39
C TYR A 69 -3.58 10.49 -9.11
N ASP A 70 -4.76 10.27 -9.67
CA ASP A 70 -5.87 11.21 -9.55
C ASP A 70 -6.51 11.14 -8.15
N GLU A 71 -6.46 12.26 -7.41
CA GLU A 71 -7.04 12.36 -6.08
C GLU A 71 -8.57 12.19 -6.08
N ALA A 72 -9.25 12.41 -7.22
CA ALA A 72 -10.69 12.15 -7.33
C ALA A 72 -11.02 10.65 -7.24
N ILE A 73 -10.05 9.75 -7.39
CA ILE A 73 -10.23 8.32 -7.08
C ILE A 73 -10.55 8.16 -5.59
N LEU A 74 -9.80 8.84 -4.71
CA LEU A 74 -10.05 8.80 -3.27
C LEU A 74 -11.41 9.37 -2.91
N ASP A 75 -11.77 10.51 -3.51
CA ASP A 75 -13.06 11.15 -3.29
C ASP A 75 -14.22 10.25 -3.75
N TYR A 76 -14.09 9.65 -4.94
CA TYR A 76 -15.05 8.68 -5.46
C TYR A 76 -15.23 7.48 -4.54
N LEU A 77 -14.12 6.92 -4.03
CA LEU A 77 -14.19 5.80 -3.09
C LEU A 77 -14.86 6.21 -1.79
N ASN A 78 -14.53 7.38 -1.26
CA ASN A 78 -15.11 7.90 -0.01
C ASN A 78 -16.61 8.21 -0.14
N GLU A 79 -17.10 8.57 -1.34
CA GLU A 79 -18.53 8.72 -1.60
C GLU A 79 -19.28 7.37 -1.75
N LYS A 80 -18.58 6.30 -2.15
CA LYS A 80 -19.19 4.99 -2.42
C LYS A 80 -19.04 3.99 -1.28
N ILE A 81 -18.07 4.19 -0.43
CA ILE A 81 -17.78 3.38 0.75
C ILE A 81 -18.30 4.16 1.95
N GLU A 82 -19.08 3.50 2.81
CA GLU A 82 -19.67 4.15 3.99
C GLU A 82 -18.61 4.43 5.07
N ASP A 83 -17.53 3.64 5.07
CA ASP A 83 -16.36 3.78 5.93
C ASP A 83 -15.29 4.69 5.30
N ASP A 84 -14.47 5.33 6.13
CA ASP A 84 -13.48 6.31 5.68
C ASP A 84 -12.31 5.59 4.99
N ILE A 85 -12.32 5.58 3.66
CA ILE A 85 -11.36 4.81 2.88
C ILE A 85 -9.91 5.22 3.15
N ARG A 86 -9.67 6.48 3.53
CA ARG A 86 -8.33 6.97 3.90
C ARG A 86 -7.83 6.28 5.16
N VAL A 87 -8.71 6.07 6.13
CA VAL A 87 -8.41 5.35 7.37
C VAL A 87 -8.15 3.88 7.08
N LEU A 88 -8.98 3.25 6.23
CA LEU A 88 -8.80 1.86 5.82
C LEU A 88 -7.45 1.65 5.12
N ILE A 89 -7.12 2.49 4.13
CA ILE A 89 -5.84 2.43 3.41
C ILE A 89 -4.67 2.62 4.38
N LYS A 90 -4.70 3.65 5.24
CA LYS A 90 -3.65 3.87 6.26
C LYS A 90 -3.48 2.67 7.18
N LYS A 91 -4.59 2.10 7.66
CA LYS A 91 -4.57 0.92 8.51
C LYS A 91 -3.96 -0.27 7.77
N GLN A 92 -4.33 -0.48 6.51
CA GLN A 92 -3.81 -1.57 5.68
C GLN A 92 -2.31 -1.43 5.41
N ILE A 93 -1.82 -0.20 5.16
CA ILE A 93 -0.41 0.11 5.00
C ILE A 93 0.35 -0.19 6.30
N ASN A 94 -0.15 0.26 7.46
CA ASN A 94 0.51 0.04 8.75
C ASN A 94 0.50 -1.44 9.18
N ASP A 95 -0.57 -2.17 8.86
CA ASP A 95 -0.65 -3.62 9.07
C ASP A 95 0.36 -4.36 8.18
N PHE A 96 0.45 -3.97 6.90
CA PHE A 96 1.47 -4.47 5.99
C PHE A 96 2.90 -4.13 6.45
N GLU A 97 3.15 -2.89 6.88
CA GLU A 97 4.43 -2.45 7.44
C GLU A 97 4.83 -3.36 8.60
N SER A 98 3.91 -3.61 9.53
CA SER A 98 4.14 -4.47 10.70
C SER A 98 4.40 -5.92 10.31
N GLU A 99 3.64 -6.46 9.36
CA GLU A 99 3.82 -7.81 8.81
C GLU A 99 5.19 -7.94 8.12
N PHE A 100 5.51 -7.00 7.24
CA PHE A 100 6.77 -6.98 6.49
C PHE A 100 7.99 -6.83 7.39
N LEU A 101 7.93 -5.92 8.37
CA LEU A 101 8.97 -5.77 9.39
C LEU A 101 9.13 -7.05 10.22
N GLY A 102 8.03 -7.75 10.54
CA GLY A 102 8.07 -9.05 11.20
C GLY A 102 8.66 -10.19 10.36
N LEU A 103 8.65 -10.07 9.04
CA LEU A 103 9.33 -11.00 8.13
C LEU A 103 10.83 -10.72 8.03
N ILE A 104 11.22 -9.44 7.99
CA ILE A 104 12.62 -9.00 7.92
C ILE A 104 13.35 -9.22 9.25
N TYR A 105 12.68 -8.88 10.35
CA TYR A 105 13.06 -9.27 11.68
C TYR A 105 12.16 -10.44 12.06
N PRO A 106 12.46 -11.67 11.60
CA PRO A 106 11.85 -12.81 12.24
C PRO A 106 12.20 -12.62 13.69
N LYS A 107 11.19 -12.37 14.54
CA LYS A 107 11.38 -12.39 15.98
C LYS A 107 12.33 -13.55 16.23
N GLN A 108 13.43 -13.28 16.93
CA GLN A 108 14.04 -14.33 17.72
C GLN A 108 12.85 -14.93 18.48
N ARG A 109 12.32 -16.06 17.97
CA ARG A 109 11.50 -16.94 18.75
C ARG A 109 12.52 -17.44 19.76
N GLU A 110 12.66 -16.65 20.82
CA GLU A 110 13.39 -17.05 22.00
C GLU A 110 12.83 -18.42 22.39
N TYR A 111 13.82 -19.29 22.64
CA TYR A 111 13.79 -20.68 23.05
C TYR A 111 12.54 -21.14 23.83
#